data_AF-A0A1Y2D9W8-F1
#
_entry.id   AF-A0A1Y2D9W8-F1
#
_cell.length_a   1.000
_cell.length_b   1.000
_cell.length_c   1.000
_cell.angle_alpha   90.00
_cell.angle_beta   90.00
_cell.angle_gamma   90.00
#
_symmetry.space_group_name_H-M   'P 1'
#
loop_
_entity.id
_entity.type
_entity.pdbx_description
1 polymer ?
#
loop_
_entity_poly.entity_id
_entity_poly.type
_entity_poly.pdbx_seq_one_letter_code
_entity_poly.pdbx_strand_id
1 'polypeptide(L)'
;SSNAKTSKSGTSTKRGRPKGWKPGMSYAAMRGNPTPKDWSKDRPKQAASRNYGTETRRRGRQPQATGLAIKQRYLRSKPGYLSFGCEWQESTNKRCPAELQNMETLRKHVYFIHGDAEPLVCFWGKCGQQKTPPEFVVKEEFRKHVEKAHLVPYAWHAGDGPQNKGIWTLKNDRNKLPSHLFDKDGKQVTPSVKDQLLEDTKGMLERKRKLREIRRQADENAPDE
;
A
#
# COMPACT_ATOMS: atom_id res chain seq x y z
N SER A 1 28.53 -45.37 -20.89
CA SER A 1 27.34 -44.98 -20.11
C SER A 1 27.06 -43.50 -20.30
N SER A 2 26.08 -43.19 -21.13
CA SER A 2 25.66 -41.86 -21.53
C SER A 2 24.33 -41.50 -20.86
N ASN A 3 24.27 -40.31 -20.23
CA ASN A 3 23.27 -39.25 -20.46
C ASN A 3 23.09 -38.36 -19.23
N ALA A 4 23.56 -37.12 -19.35
CA ALA A 4 23.05 -35.98 -18.60
C ALA A 4 21.79 -35.46 -19.31
N LYS A 5 20.64 -35.48 -18.64
CA LYS A 5 19.42 -34.82 -19.12
C LYS A 5 19.34 -33.42 -18.54
N THR A 6 19.47 -32.45 -19.44
CA THR A 6 19.03 -31.06 -19.28
C THR A 6 17.50 -31.01 -19.21
N SER A 7 16.93 -30.13 -18.36
CA SER A 7 15.53 -29.74 -18.45
C SER A 7 15.40 -28.21 -18.49
N LYS A 8 14.51 -27.78 -19.38
CA LYS A 8 14.44 -26.45 -19.99
C LYS A 8 13.55 -25.48 -19.22
N SER A 9 13.95 -24.21 -19.30
CA SER A 9 13.19 -22.96 -19.25
C SER A 9 11.68 -23.01 -18.93
N GLY A 10 11.31 -22.46 -17.76
CA GLY A 10 9.96 -21.99 -17.47
C GLY A 10 9.71 -20.65 -18.18
N THR A 11 8.81 -20.64 -19.17
CA THR A 11 8.44 -19.43 -19.91
C THR A 11 7.38 -18.62 -19.17
N SER A 12 7.60 -17.31 -19.14
CA SER A 12 6.73 -16.26 -18.59
C SER A 12 5.31 -16.30 -19.19
N THR A 13 4.28 -16.34 -18.36
CA THR A 13 2.88 -16.22 -18.79
C THR A 13 2.55 -14.77 -19.12
N LYS A 14 2.50 -14.48 -20.43
CA LYS A 14 2.02 -13.18 -20.94
C LYS A 14 0.54 -12.99 -20.56
N ARG A 15 0.20 -11.82 -20.02
CA ARG A 15 -1.18 -11.42 -19.73
C ARG A 15 -1.98 -11.38 -21.03
N GLY A 16 -3.05 -12.17 -21.13
CA GLY A 16 -3.93 -12.23 -22.29
C GLY A 16 -4.97 -13.34 -22.18
N ARG A 17 -6.02 -13.28 -23.02
CA ARG A 17 -7.02 -14.35 -23.13
C ARG A 17 -6.32 -15.66 -23.56
N PRO A 18 -6.58 -16.79 -22.89
CA PRO A 18 -5.98 -18.08 -23.23
C PRO A 18 -6.23 -18.46 -24.69
N LYS A 19 -5.25 -19.13 -25.31
CA LYS A 19 -5.35 -19.61 -26.68
C LYS A 19 -6.52 -20.59 -26.79
N GLY A 20 -7.51 -20.27 -27.62
CA GLY A 20 -8.73 -21.05 -27.80
C GLY A 20 -9.98 -20.52 -27.07
N TRP A 21 -9.86 -19.43 -26.30
CA TRP A 21 -11.02 -18.81 -25.65
C TRP A 21 -11.95 -18.13 -26.67
N LYS A 22 -13.23 -18.54 -26.70
CA LYS A 22 -14.31 -17.93 -27.51
C LYS A 22 -15.31 -17.17 -26.63
N PRO A 23 -15.95 -16.10 -27.12
CA PRO A 23 -17.03 -15.41 -26.39
C PRO A 23 -18.14 -16.40 -26.00
N GLY A 24 -18.49 -16.44 -24.71
CA GLY A 24 -19.48 -17.37 -24.15
C GLY A 24 -18.91 -18.57 -23.39
N MET A 25 -17.59 -18.82 -23.45
CA MET A 25 -16.95 -19.89 -22.68
C MET A 25 -16.38 -19.38 -21.34
N SER A 26 -16.66 -20.09 -20.24
CA SER A 26 -16.04 -19.80 -18.94
C SER A 26 -14.59 -20.31 -18.90
N TYR A 27 -13.73 -19.63 -18.15
CA TYR A 27 -12.33 -20.05 -17.94
C TYR A 27 -12.22 -21.42 -17.26
N ALA A 28 -13.25 -21.83 -16.51
CA ALA A 28 -13.31 -23.13 -15.83
C ALA A 28 -13.48 -24.29 -16.83
N ALA A 29 -14.29 -24.10 -17.88
CA ALA A 29 -14.50 -25.11 -18.92
C ALA A 29 -13.19 -25.47 -19.67
N MET A 30 -12.26 -24.52 -19.79
CA MET A 30 -10.95 -24.73 -20.43
C MET A 30 -9.96 -25.53 -19.56
N ARG A 31 -10.21 -25.66 -18.25
CA ARG A 31 -9.32 -26.37 -17.31
C ARG A 31 -9.77 -27.80 -17.00
N GLY A 32 -10.71 -28.35 -17.79
CA GLY A 32 -11.16 -29.73 -17.66
C GLY A 32 -12.01 -30.02 -16.42
N ASN A 33 -12.44 -28.99 -15.68
CA ASN A 33 -13.37 -29.18 -14.56
C ASN A 33 -14.81 -29.23 -15.10
N PRO A 34 -15.58 -30.30 -14.82
CA PRO A 34 -16.97 -30.37 -15.24
C PRO A 34 -17.78 -29.26 -14.56
N THR A 35 -18.59 -28.56 -15.34
CA THR A 35 -19.58 -27.62 -14.81
C THR A 35 -20.64 -28.38 -14.01
N PRO A 36 -21.09 -27.88 -12.84
CA PRO A 36 -22.18 -28.50 -12.12
C PRO A 36 -23.43 -28.58 -12.99
N LYS A 37 -24.03 -29.78 -13.01
CA LYS A 37 -25.23 -30.15 -13.75
C LYS A 37 -26.42 -29.30 -13.27
N ASP A 38 -26.96 -28.55 -14.21
CA ASP A 38 -28.36 -28.12 -14.37
C ASP A 38 -29.31 -28.41 -13.18
N TRP A 39 -29.59 -27.40 -12.35
CA TRP A 39 -30.63 -27.43 -11.31
C TRP A 39 -31.78 -26.46 -11.58
N SER A 40 -32.06 -26.11 -12.85
CA SER A 40 -33.25 -25.29 -13.18
C SER A 40 -34.19 -26.04 -14.11
N LYS A 41 -34.86 -27.07 -13.59
CA LYS A 41 -36.03 -27.68 -14.24
C LYS A 41 -37.39 -27.33 -13.63
N ASP A 42 -37.44 -26.64 -12.50
CA ASP A 42 -38.72 -26.32 -11.83
C ASP A 42 -38.98 -24.82 -11.68
N ARG A 43 -38.94 -24.08 -12.79
CA ARG A 43 -39.54 -22.73 -12.83
C ARG A 43 -40.54 -22.66 -13.98
N PRO A 44 -41.82 -22.33 -13.71
CA PRO A 44 -42.83 -22.29 -14.76
C PRO A 44 -42.45 -21.27 -15.83
N LYS A 45 -42.47 -21.71 -17.09
CA LYS A 45 -42.32 -20.86 -18.28
C LYS A 45 -43.55 -19.96 -18.37
N GLN A 46 -43.44 -18.71 -17.90
CA GLN A 46 -44.36 -17.67 -18.36
C GLN A 46 -44.06 -17.43 -19.85
N ALA A 47 -45.05 -17.69 -20.69
CA ALA A 47 -44.99 -17.41 -22.12
C ALA A 47 -44.69 -15.92 -22.31
N ALA A 48 -43.58 -15.62 -22.98
CA ALA A 48 -43.26 -14.27 -23.41
C ALA A 48 -44.28 -13.86 -24.48
N SER A 49 -45.22 -13.00 -24.12
CA SER A 49 -45.96 -12.20 -25.09
C SER A 49 -44.96 -11.30 -25.81
N ARG A 50 -44.85 -11.46 -27.12
CA ARG A 50 -44.11 -10.57 -28.01
C ARG A 50 -44.82 -9.21 -28.03
N ASN A 51 -44.35 -8.26 -27.23
CA ASN A 51 -44.56 -6.84 -27.49
C ASN A 51 -43.19 -6.21 -27.76
N TYR A 52 -42.92 -5.96 -29.04
CA TYR A 52 -41.88 -5.05 -29.49
C TYR A 52 -42.25 -3.63 -29.02
N GLY A 53 -41.29 -2.88 -28.50
CA GLY A 53 -41.49 -1.48 -28.11
C GLY A 53 -41.64 -1.27 -26.61
N THR A 54 -40.55 -1.36 -25.87
CA THR A 54 -40.18 -0.43 -24.79
C THR A 54 -38.81 -0.86 -24.33
N GLU A 55 -37.82 -0.06 -24.70
CA GLU A 55 -36.45 -0.28 -24.29
C GLU A 55 -36.37 -0.10 -22.76
N THR A 56 -36.43 -1.22 -22.04
CA THR A 56 -36.25 -1.21 -20.59
C THR A 56 -34.80 -0.83 -20.34
N ARG A 57 -34.53 0.47 -20.17
CA ARG A 57 -33.23 0.98 -19.71
C ARG A 57 -32.81 0.10 -18.54
N ARG A 58 -31.76 -0.70 -18.74
CA ARG A 58 -31.15 -1.44 -17.64
C ARG A 58 -30.89 -0.41 -16.57
N ARG A 59 -31.59 -0.50 -15.42
CA ARG A 59 -31.39 0.44 -14.32
C ARG A 59 -29.89 0.46 -14.07
N GLY A 60 -29.25 1.59 -14.37
CA GLY A 60 -27.87 1.80 -14.03
C GLY A 60 -27.72 1.49 -12.55
N ARG A 61 -26.60 0.87 -12.18
CA ARG A 61 -26.25 0.62 -10.78
C ARG A 61 -26.56 1.90 -10.01
N GLN A 62 -27.50 1.83 -9.07
CA GLN A 62 -27.83 2.96 -8.19
C GLN A 62 -26.50 3.56 -7.70
N PRO A 63 -26.34 4.90 -7.70
CA PRO A 63 -25.16 5.53 -7.13
C PRO A 63 -24.94 4.90 -5.76
N GLN A 64 -23.80 4.22 -5.61
CA GLN A 64 -23.48 3.54 -4.37
C GLN A 64 -23.57 4.62 -3.29
N ALA A 65 -24.51 4.46 -2.33
CA ALA A 65 -24.73 5.42 -1.26
C ALA A 65 -23.36 5.91 -0.80
N THR A 66 -23.15 7.23 -0.75
CA THR A 66 -21.86 7.84 -0.43
C THR A 66 -21.45 7.33 0.94
N GLY A 67 -20.76 6.18 0.96
CA GLY A 67 -20.42 5.52 2.20
C GLY A 67 -19.59 6.48 3.00
N LEU A 68 -19.78 6.49 4.32
CA LEU A 68 -19.16 7.40 5.28
C LEU A 68 -17.86 8.02 4.77
N ALA A 69 -17.75 9.35 4.87
CA ALA A 69 -16.54 10.06 4.44
C ALA A 69 -15.29 9.34 4.98
N ILE A 70 -14.20 9.31 4.22
CA ILE A 70 -12.97 8.57 4.58
C ILE A 70 -12.55 8.87 6.03
N LYS A 71 -12.68 10.13 6.46
CA LYS A 71 -12.46 10.59 7.83
C LYS A 71 -13.32 9.86 8.87
N GLN A 72 -14.62 9.69 8.63
CA GLN A 72 -15.52 8.98 9.53
C GLN A 72 -15.20 7.49 9.61
N ARG A 73 -14.77 6.87 8.50
CA ARG A 73 -14.30 5.47 8.51
C ARG A 73 -13.04 5.32 9.37
N TYR A 74 -12.08 6.24 9.20
CA TYR A 74 -10.84 6.26 9.98
C TYR A 74 -11.08 6.46 11.49
N LEU A 75 -11.95 7.40 11.86
CA LEU A 75 -12.28 7.62 13.28
C LEU A 75 -12.98 6.40 13.89
N ARG A 76 -13.83 5.72 13.13
CA ARG A 76 -14.51 4.49 13.58
C ARG A 76 -13.57 3.31 13.72
N SER A 77 -12.53 3.22 12.88
CA SER A 77 -11.58 2.10 12.93
C SER A 77 -10.69 2.10 14.18
N LYS A 78 -10.66 3.18 14.98
CA LYS A 78 -9.80 3.32 16.18
C LYS A 78 -8.41 2.68 15.96
N PRO A 79 -7.63 3.18 14.99
CA PRO A 79 -6.37 2.54 14.62
C PRO A 79 -5.45 2.49 15.84
N GLY A 80 -5.06 1.28 16.23
CA GLY A 80 -4.04 1.07 17.25
C GLY A 80 -2.67 1.39 16.67
N TYR A 81 -1.90 2.21 17.37
CA TYR A 81 -0.49 2.42 17.04
C TYR A 81 0.34 1.31 17.67
N LEU A 82 1.36 0.85 16.95
CA LEU A 82 2.35 -0.07 17.50
C LEU A 82 3.17 0.68 18.55
N SER A 83 3.18 0.16 19.77
CA SER A 83 4.03 0.64 20.86
C SER A 83 5.43 0.06 20.73
N PHE A 84 6.45 0.91 20.81
CA PHE A 84 7.86 0.53 20.76
C PHE A 84 8.37 0.28 22.17
N GLY A 85 8.18 -0.95 22.67
CA GLY A 85 8.58 -1.33 24.03
C GLY A 85 10.09 -1.55 24.15
N CYS A 86 10.72 -0.98 25.18
CA CYS A 86 12.08 -1.33 25.56
C CYS A 86 12.14 -2.76 26.13
N GLU A 87 13.11 -3.56 25.67
CA GLU A 87 13.33 -4.94 26.15
C GLU A 87 14.54 -5.06 27.07
N TRP A 88 15.01 -3.93 27.60
CA TRP A 88 16.11 -3.94 28.56
C TRP A 88 15.71 -4.66 29.84
N GLN A 89 16.59 -5.53 30.33
CA GLN A 89 16.48 -6.13 31.65
C GLN A 89 17.40 -5.37 32.60
N GLU A 90 16.85 -4.77 33.63
CA GLU A 90 17.65 -4.16 34.71
C GLU A 90 18.31 -5.26 35.56
N SER A 91 19.35 -4.88 36.30
CA SER A 91 20.11 -5.81 37.16
C SER A 91 19.26 -6.56 38.19
N THR A 92 18.07 -6.04 38.52
CA THR A 92 17.09 -6.68 39.40
C THR A 92 16.11 -7.61 38.66
N ASN A 93 16.44 -8.10 37.45
CA ASN A 93 15.59 -8.91 36.58
C ASN A 93 14.24 -8.24 36.20
N LYS A 94 14.16 -6.91 36.32
CA LYS A 94 12.97 -6.14 35.97
C LYS A 94 13.09 -5.65 34.53
N ARG A 95 12.03 -5.80 33.75
CA ARG A 95 11.98 -5.22 32.40
C ARG A 95 11.76 -3.71 32.48
N CYS A 96 12.49 -2.96 31.66
CA CYS A 96 12.28 -1.53 31.50
C CYS A 96 10.81 -1.25 31.10
N PRO A 97 10.08 -0.39 31.83
CA PRO A 97 8.66 -0.13 31.58
C PRO A 97 8.42 0.87 30.43
N ALA A 98 9.46 1.30 29.72
CA ALA A 98 9.34 2.34 28.71
C ALA A 98 8.62 1.82 27.44
N GLU A 99 7.46 2.41 27.16
CA GLU A 99 6.74 2.25 25.90
C GLU A 99 6.87 3.53 25.08
N LEU A 100 7.51 3.43 23.92
CA LEU A 100 7.84 4.57 23.08
C LEU A 100 6.99 4.60 21.81
N GLN A 101 6.96 5.76 21.16
CA GLN A 101 6.09 6.01 20.01
C GLN A 101 6.76 5.69 18.67
N ASN A 102 8.09 5.71 18.60
CA ASN A 102 8.83 5.46 17.37
C ASN A 102 10.25 4.91 17.63
N MET A 103 10.89 4.39 16.59
CA MET A 103 12.25 3.86 16.67
C MET A 103 13.29 4.91 17.07
N GLU A 104 13.11 6.16 16.67
CA GLU A 104 14.07 7.23 17.00
C GLU A 104 14.10 7.52 18.50
N THR A 105 12.93 7.54 19.14
CA THR A 105 12.79 7.73 20.58
C THR A 105 13.29 6.50 21.33
N LEU A 106 13.01 5.28 20.85
CA LEU A 106 13.56 4.05 21.42
C LEU A 106 15.09 4.06 21.39
N ARG A 107 15.70 4.41 20.25
CA ARG A 107 17.16 4.50 20.11
C ARG A 107 17.76 5.49 21.12
N LYS A 108 17.18 6.69 21.23
CA LYS A 108 17.62 7.70 22.21
C LYS A 108 17.45 7.18 23.63
N HIS A 109 16.31 6.58 23.94
CA HIS A 109 16.04 6.00 25.26
C HIS A 109 17.11 4.98 25.65
N VAL A 110 17.46 4.03 24.79
CA VAL A 110 18.49 3.03 25.11
C VAL A 110 19.85 3.68 25.35
N TYR A 111 20.23 4.65 24.52
CA TYR A 111 21.55 5.27 24.63
C TYR A 111 21.69 6.18 25.86
N PHE A 112 20.64 6.91 26.23
CA PHE A 112 20.69 7.84 27.38
C PHE A 112 20.35 7.16 28.70
N ILE A 113 19.43 6.19 28.72
CA ILE A 113 19.00 5.53 29.96
C ILE A 113 19.88 4.33 30.30
N HIS A 114 20.33 3.59 29.28
CA HIS A 114 21.11 2.36 29.48
C HIS A 114 22.57 2.45 29.02
N GLY A 115 22.93 3.49 28.25
CA GLY A 115 24.29 3.70 27.72
C GLY A 115 25.16 4.68 28.53
N ASP A 116 24.71 5.08 29.71
CA ASP A 116 25.44 6.00 30.60
C ASP A 116 25.97 5.34 31.89
N ALA A 117 25.63 4.08 32.16
CA ALA A 117 26.15 3.32 33.30
C ALA A 117 27.50 2.67 32.96
N GLU A 118 28.46 2.74 33.89
CA GLU A 118 29.71 1.97 33.85
C GLU A 118 29.62 0.80 34.84
N PRO A 119 29.95 -0.44 34.43
CA PRO A 119 30.39 -0.85 33.09
C PRO A 119 29.24 -0.87 32.05
N LEU A 120 29.57 -0.61 30.78
CA LEU A 120 28.59 -0.62 29.68
C LEU A 120 28.26 -2.06 29.30
N VAL A 121 27.27 -2.64 29.94
CA VAL A 121 26.83 -4.01 29.69
C VAL A 121 25.48 -4.02 28.99
N CYS A 122 25.35 -4.79 27.91
CA CYS A 122 24.08 -4.88 27.19
C CYS A 122 23.17 -5.94 27.83
N PHE A 123 22.06 -5.49 28.41
CA PHE A 123 21.02 -6.36 28.97
C PHE A 123 19.73 -6.38 28.12
N TRP A 124 19.84 -6.07 26.83
CA TRP A 124 18.69 -6.10 25.92
C TRP A 124 18.23 -7.53 25.65
N GLY A 125 16.99 -7.86 26.00
CA GLY A 125 16.31 -9.11 25.63
C GLY A 125 17.19 -10.35 25.88
N LYS A 126 17.61 -11.02 24.80
CA LYS A 126 18.46 -12.21 24.88
C LYS A 126 19.89 -11.95 25.35
N CYS A 127 20.44 -10.73 25.17
CA CYS A 127 21.77 -10.39 25.65
C CYS A 127 21.85 -10.38 27.18
N GLY A 128 20.80 -9.92 27.87
CA GLY A 128 20.73 -9.96 29.33
C GLY A 128 20.58 -11.37 29.91
N GLN A 129 20.08 -12.33 29.12
CA GLN A 129 19.89 -13.72 29.53
C GLN A 129 21.16 -14.58 29.35
N GLN A 130 22.20 -14.04 28.72
CA GLN A 130 23.45 -14.77 28.53
C GLN A 130 24.21 -14.86 29.86
N LYS A 131 24.89 -16.00 30.09
CA LYS A 131 25.75 -16.20 31.27
C LYS A 131 26.83 -15.13 31.41
N THR A 132 27.32 -14.63 30.28
CA THR A 132 28.28 -13.52 30.19
C THR A 132 27.71 -12.48 29.21
N PRO A 133 26.96 -11.50 29.71
CA PRO A 133 26.44 -10.42 28.88
C PRO A 133 27.60 -9.65 28.23
N PRO A 134 27.44 -9.15 26.99
CA PRO A 134 28.51 -8.44 26.32
C PRO A 134 28.75 -7.09 27.01
N GLU A 135 29.97 -6.93 27.50
CA GLU A 135 30.49 -5.73 28.15
C GLU A 135 31.35 -4.94 27.17
N PHE A 136 31.27 -3.61 27.25
CA PHE A 136 31.96 -2.69 26.37
C PHE A 136 32.73 -1.65 27.18
N VAL A 137 33.94 -1.31 26.71
CA VAL A 137 34.72 -0.21 27.27
C VAL A 137 34.37 1.12 26.57
N VAL A 138 34.02 1.06 25.28
CA VAL A 138 33.79 2.23 24.44
C VAL A 138 32.31 2.38 24.11
N LYS A 139 31.72 3.55 24.40
CA LYS A 139 30.30 3.87 24.11
C LYS A 139 29.91 3.65 22.65
N GLU A 140 30.82 3.92 21.71
CA GLU A 140 30.56 3.72 20.28
C GLU A 140 30.43 2.24 19.89
N GLU A 141 31.21 1.34 20.50
CA GLU A 141 31.08 -0.10 20.27
C GLU A 141 29.78 -0.65 20.85
N PHE A 142 29.39 -0.17 22.04
CA PHE A 142 28.09 -0.44 22.63
C PHE A 142 26.94 0.00 21.70
N ARG A 143 26.99 1.25 21.18
CA ARG A 143 25.98 1.77 20.26
C ARG A 143 25.88 0.93 18.98
N LYS A 144 27.01 0.57 18.37
CA LYS A 144 27.03 -0.29 17.16
C LYS A 144 26.45 -1.67 17.44
N HIS A 145 26.77 -2.26 18.60
CA HIS A 145 26.21 -3.55 19.00
C HIS A 145 24.69 -3.45 19.14
N VAL A 146 24.19 -2.50 19.93
CA VAL A 146 22.76 -2.31 20.17
C VAL A 146 22.01 -2.04 18.86
N GLU A 147 22.58 -1.20 17.99
CA GLU A 147 21.97 -0.87 16.70
C GLU A 147 21.85 -2.11 15.81
N LYS A 148 22.95 -2.85 15.60
CA LYS A 148 22.97 -3.98 14.66
C LYS A 148 22.26 -5.22 15.21
N ALA A 149 22.44 -5.52 16.50
CA ALA A 149 21.93 -6.75 17.10
C ALA A 149 20.44 -6.63 17.50
N HIS A 150 19.99 -5.45 17.91
CA HIS A 150 18.67 -5.29 18.54
C HIS A 150 17.77 -4.34 17.77
N LEU A 151 18.21 -3.10 17.54
CA LEU A 151 17.34 -2.06 16.99
C LEU A 151 17.03 -2.26 15.50
N VAL A 152 18.01 -2.69 14.69
CA VAL A 152 17.77 -2.98 13.26
C VAL A 152 16.79 -4.14 13.11
N PRO A 153 16.99 -5.33 13.70
CA PRO A 153 15.99 -6.40 13.63
C PRO A 153 14.61 -5.98 14.13
N TYR A 154 14.55 -5.21 15.22
CA TYR A 154 13.29 -4.66 15.72
C TYR A 154 12.59 -3.76 14.70
N ALA A 155 13.33 -2.86 14.04
CA ALA A 155 12.80 -1.98 12.99
C ALA A 155 12.31 -2.77 11.77
N TRP A 156 12.92 -3.90 11.43
CA TRP A 156 12.42 -4.77 10.36
C TRP A 156 11.04 -5.36 10.68
N HIS A 157 10.75 -5.61 11.96
CA HIS A 157 9.48 -6.16 12.41
C HIS A 157 8.42 -5.09 12.69
N ALA A 158 8.77 -4.00 13.37
CA ALA A 158 7.84 -2.96 13.82
C ALA A 158 7.77 -1.73 12.89
N GLY A 159 8.71 -1.59 11.95
CA GLY A 159 8.92 -0.37 11.19
C GLY A 159 9.52 0.75 12.05
N ASP A 160 9.56 1.97 11.51
CA ASP A 160 10.12 3.13 12.22
C ASP A 160 9.11 3.84 13.14
N GLY A 161 7.82 3.59 12.95
CA GLY A 161 6.75 4.30 13.64
C GLY A 161 6.53 5.73 13.12
N PRO A 162 5.57 6.47 13.69
CA PRO A 162 5.31 7.86 13.34
C PRO A 162 6.54 8.74 13.59
N GLN A 163 6.97 9.43 12.54
CA GLN A 163 8.04 10.42 12.65
C GLN A 163 7.48 11.73 13.19
N ASN A 164 8.00 12.20 14.33
CA ASN A 164 7.65 13.50 14.92
C ASN A 164 8.21 14.70 14.13
N LYS A 165 8.95 14.43 13.05
CA LYS A 165 9.32 15.42 12.04
C LYS A 165 8.07 15.69 11.21
N GLY A 166 7.19 16.54 11.75
CA GLY A 166 5.86 16.77 11.18
C GLY A 166 5.90 17.27 9.73
N ILE A 167 4.71 17.43 9.13
CA ILE A 167 4.50 17.96 7.76
C ILE A 167 5.26 19.27 7.49
N TRP A 168 5.68 20.00 8.54
CA TRP A 168 6.48 21.22 8.42
C TRP A 168 7.82 21.01 7.69
N THR A 169 8.54 19.91 7.93
CA THR A 169 9.80 19.64 7.22
C THR A 169 9.56 19.41 5.72
N LEU A 170 8.48 18.69 5.38
CA LEU A 170 8.03 18.51 3.99
C LEU A 170 7.54 19.82 3.34
N LYS A 171 7.01 20.78 4.14
CA LYS A 171 6.60 22.10 3.67
C LYS A 171 7.77 23.07 3.48
N ASN A 172 8.86 22.93 4.23
CA ASN A 172 10.03 23.81 4.08
C ASN A 172 10.82 23.51 2.81
N ASP A 173 10.85 22.26 2.35
CA ASP A 173 11.49 21.85 1.10
C ASP A 173 10.57 21.92 -0.13
N ARG A 174 9.50 22.75 -0.10
CA ARG A 174 8.59 22.95 -1.24
C ARG A 174 9.30 23.26 -2.56
N ASN A 175 10.47 23.91 -2.48
CA ASN A 175 11.23 24.31 -3.65
C ASN A 175 12.28 23.30 -4.09
N LYS A 176 12.68 22.37 -3.22
CA LYS A 176 13.75 21.40 -3.48
C LYS A 176 13.15 20.07 -3.93
N LEU A 177 13.09 19.90 -5.24
CA LEU A 177 12.68 18.63 -5.83
C LEU A 177 13.74 17.54 -5.54
N PRO A 178 13.32 16.28 -5.29
CA PRO A 178 14.26 15.18 -5.11
C PRO A 178 15.23 14.99 -6.29
N SER A 179 16.48 14.60 -6.01
CA SER A 179 17.53 14.44 -7.02
C SER A 179 17.19 13.44 -8.12
N HIS A 180 16.40 12.40 -7.81
CA HIS A 180 15.96 11.40 -8.79
C HIS A 180 14.96 11.93 -9.83
N LEU A 181 14.45 13.17 -9.67
CA LEU A 181 13.61 13.82 -10.67
C LEU A 181 14.44 14.58 -11.72
N PHE A 182 15.77 14.63 -11.55
CA PHE A 182 16.71 15.27 -12.46
C PHE A 182 17.55 14.23 -13.19
N ASP A 183 17.90 14.53 -14.43
CA ASP A 183 18.87 13.77 -15.20
C ASP A 183 20.30 14.07 -14.73
N LYS A 184 21.29 13.36 -15.28
CA LYS A 184 22.72 13.54 -14.98
C LYS A 184 23.20 14.98 -15.22
N ASP A 185 22.57 15.69 -16.14
CA ASP A 185 22.86 17.09 -16.49
C ASP A 185 22.10 18.10 -15.62
N GLY A 186 21.36 17.65 -14.60
CA GLY A 186 20.59 18.51 -13.70
C GLY A 186 19.29 19.05 -14.32
N LYS A 187 18.88 18.54 -15.48
CA LYS A 187 17.60 18.89 -16.11
C LYS A 187 16.48 18.03 -15.53
N GLN A 188 15.37 18.64 -15.13
CA GLN A 188 14.23 17.89 -14.60
C GLN A 188 13.61 17.02 -15.71
N VAL A 189 13.55 15.70 -15.50
CA VAL A 189 13.03 14.73 -16.48
C VAL A 189 11.50 14.72 -16.48
N THR A 190 10.89 15.04 -15.34
CA THR A 190 9.43 15.13 -15.19
C THR A 190 8.94 16.53 -15.50
N PRO A 191 7.85 16.71 -16.28
CA PRO A 191 7.22 18.01 -16.45
C PRO A 191 6.89 18.64 -15.09
N SER A 192 7.30 19.89 -14.88
CA SER A 192 7.00 20.61 -13.65
C SER A 192 5.49 20.86 -13.54
N VAL A 193 4.98 20.73 -12.33
CA VAL A 193 3.58 21.04 -11.98
C VAL A 193 3.45 22.47 -11.41
N LYS A 194 4.57 23.15 -11.13
CA LYS A 194 4.57 24.45 -10.42
C LYS A 194 3.81 25.54 -11.17
N ASP A 195 3.98 25.60 -12.49
CA ASP A 195 3.44 26.66 -13.35
C ASP A 195 2.41 26.12 -14.35
N GLN A 196 1.79 24.97 -14.03
CA GLN A 196 0.67 24.50 -14.82
C GLN A 196 -0.46 25.51 -14.68
N LEU A 197 -0.79 26.17 -15.80
CA LEU A 197 -1.97 27.02 -15.90
C LEU A 197 -3.20 26.14 -15.65
N LEU A 198 -3.68 26.15 -14.42
CA LEU A 198 -4.97 25.61 -14.08
C LEU A 198 -6.02 26.46 -14.77
N GLU A 199 -7.03 25.81 -15.31
CA GLU A 199 -8.05 26.52 -16.07
C GLU A 199 -8.87 27.43 -15.15
N ASP A 200 -8.99 28.70 -15.55
CA ASP A 200 -9.82 29.67 -14.84
C ASP A 200 -11.28 29.20 -14.78
N THR A 201 -12.00 29.69 -13.78
CA THR A 201 -13.42 29.39 -13.56
C THR A 201 -14.27 29.65 -14.82
N LYS A 202 -13.94 30.70 -15.58
CA LYS A 202 -14.56 31.04 -16.87
C LYS A 202 -14.25 29.97 -17.94
N GLY A 203 -13.00 29.53 -18.06
CA GLY A 203 -12.61 28.48 -19.00
C GLY A 203 -13.27 27.13 -18.69
N MET A 204 -13.43 26.82 -17.40
CA MET A 204 -14.16 25.63 -16.94
C MET A 204 -15.66 25.69 -17.33
N LEU A 205 -16.31 26.83 -17.13
CA LEU A 205 -17.71 27.07 -17.52
C LEU A 205 -17.92 26.94 -19.03
N GLU A 206 -17.03 27.54 -19.82
CA GLU A 206 -17.09 27.48 -21.29
C GLU A 206 -16.89 26.05 -21.80
N ARG A 207 -15.92 25.29 -21.26
CA ARG A 207 -15.75 23.88 -21.63
C ARG A 207 -16.97 23.05 -21.25
N LYS A 208 -17.53 23.26 -20.06
CA LYS A 208 -18.76 22.57 -19.63
C LYS A 208 -19.94 22.88 -20.54
N ARG A 209 -20.02 24.10 -21.08
CA ARG A 209 -21.01 24.48 -22.11
C ARG A 209 -20.75 23.74 -23.42
N LYS A 210 -19.50 23.76 -23.93
CA LYS A 210 -19.11 23.04 -25.16
C LYS A 210 -19.37 21.53 -25.07
N LEU A 211 -19.04 20.89 -23.94
CA LEU A 211 -19.29 19.47 -23.74
C LEU A 211 -20.78 19.10 -23.73
N ARG A 212 -21.63 19.97 -23.17
CA ARG A 212 -23.09 19.78 -23.23
C ARG A 212 -23.62 19.88 -24.65
N GLU A 213 -23.11 20.85 -25.41
CA GLU A 213 -23.47 21.05 -26.81
C GLU A 213 -23.05 19.86 -27.68
N ILE A 214 -21.81 19.39 -27.55
CA ILE A 214 -21.31 18.20 -28.27
C ILE A 214 -22.15 16.97 -27.94
N ARG A 215 -22.53 16.78 -26.66
CA ARG A 215 -23.39 15.66 -26.27
C ARG A 215 -24.78 15.77 -26.90
N ARG A 216 -25.39 16.97 -26.91
CA ARG A 216 -26.66 17.20 -27.57
C ARG A 216 -26.59 16.87 -29.07
N GLN A 217 -25.56 17.35 -29.76
CA GLN A 217 -25.35 17.06 -31.18
C GLN A 217 -25.12 15.57 -31.45
N ALA A 218 -24.43 14.86 -30.53
CA ALA A 218 -24.26 13.42 -30.66
C ALA A 218 -25.58 12.66 -30.47
N ASP A 219 -26.46 13.14 -29.59
CA ASP A 219 -27.80 12.56 -29.38
C ASP A 219 -28.73 12.87 -30.57
N GLU A 220 -28.64 14.07 -31.16
CA GLU A 220 -29.40 14.47 -32.36
C GLU A 220 -28.93 13.74 -33.64
N ASN A 221 -27.63 13.44 -33.74
CA ASN A 221 -27.05 12.67 -34.86
C ASN A 221 -27.12 11.15 -34.64
N ALA A 222 -27.73 10.68 -33.55
CA ALA A 222 -27.97 9.27 -33.37
C ALA A 222 -29.00 8.81 -34.43
N PRO A 223 -28.75 7.71 -35.15
CA PRO A 223 -29.72 7.21 -36.11
C PRO A 223 -31.01 6.81 -35.40
N ASP A 224 -32.16 7.20 -35.96
CA ASP A 224 -33.46 6.65 -35.57
C ASP A 224 -33.46 5.14 -35.93
N GLU A 225 -33.74 4.28 -34.95
CA GLU A 225 -33.95 2.84 -35.17
C GLU A 225 -35.22 2.55 -35.97
#